data_AF-A0A922MEP2-F1
#
_entry.id   AF-A0A922MEP2-F1
#
_cell.length_a   1.000
_cell.length_b   1.000
_cell.length_c   1.000
_cell.angle_alpha   90.00
_cell.angle_beta   90.00
_cell.angle_gamma   90.00
#
_symmetry.space_group_name_H-M   'P 1'
#
loop_
_entity.id
_entity.type
_entity.pdbx_description
1 polymer ?
#
loop_
_entity_poly.entity_id
_entity_poly.type
_entity_poly.pdbx_seq_one_letter_code
_entity_poly.pdbx_strand_id
1 'polypeptide(L)'
;MSLFFDDHIIHLITKYTNKKIDYIKEKYRRERDAKQTNETEIRDGAFRLSNERHDIVMRMAQPVLGKNMNITMDNWFSSLRTAKQLFENGTTMVGTVRKDKREVPQEFRVARGNPLHSSKFGFHPPCTLLSYVAKPNKVVIMISTMHNDATIDEDSGDSRKPEVITYYNRTKNGVDLVDKMCSMYDVARNSRRWPLTVFFRLLNLSALNALCIYTANKKL
;
A
#
# COMPACT_ATOMS: atom_id res chain seq x y z
N MET A 1 4.15 -20.24 18.93
CA MET A 1 2.91 -20.05 18.14
C MET A 1 2.52 -21.42 17.58
N SER A 2 1.50 -22.07 18.12
CA SER A 2 0.97 -23.31 17.54
C SER A 2 0.32 -22.98 16.20
N LEU A 3 0.72 -23.69 15.14
CA LEU A 3 0.06 -23.62 13.83
C LEU A 3 -1.41 -24.04 13.97
N PHE A 4 -2.27 -23.50 13.10
CA PHE A 4 -3.70 -23.84 13.01
C PHE A 4 -3.95 -25.31 12.62
N PHE A 5 -2.90 -25.98 12.13
CA PHE A 5 -2.85 -27.39 11.78
C PHE A 5 -1.63 -28.01 12.45
N ASP A 6 -1.83 -29.14 13.13
CA ASP A 6 -0.73 -29.92 13.70
C ASP A 6 0.06 -30.65 12.60
N ASP A 7 1.18 -31.26 13.00
CA ASP A 7 2.06 -31.98 12.08
C ASP A 7 1.34 -33.13 11.36
N HIS A 8 0.34 -33.73 12.00
CA HIS A 8 -0.45 -34.80 11.41
C HIS A 8 -1.34 -34.29 10.27
N ILE A 9 -2.00 -33.15 10.45
CA ILE A 9 -2.82 -32.53 9.42
C ILE A 9 -1.94 -32.05 8.25
N ILE A 10 -0.76 -31.48 8.52
CA ILE A 10 0.19 -31.06 7.47
C ILE A 10 0.65 -32.26 6.64
N HIS A 11 0.96 -33.37 7.30
CA HIS A 11 1.31 -34.63 6.63
C HIS A 11 0.17 -35.13 5.74
N LEU A 12 -1.07 -35.12 6.24
CA LEU A 12 -2.26 -35.52 5.47
C LEU A 12 -2.45 -34.63 4.23
N ILE A 13 -2.35 -33.30 4.39
CA ILE A 13 -2.47 -32.35 3.29
C ILE A 13 -1.41 -32.63 2.22
N THR A 14 -0.14 -32.78 2.62
CA THR A 14 0.97 -33.09 1.71
C THR A 14 0.71 -34.39 0.95
N LYS A 15 0.33 -35.45 1.66
CA LYS A 15 0.05 -36.78 1.09
C LYS A 15 -1.07 -36.76 0.07
N TYR A 16 -2.21 -36.16 0.41
CA TYR A 16 -3.37 -36.13 -0.50
C TYR A 16 -3.18 -35.15 -1.67
N THR A 17 -2.42 -34.08 -1.45
CA THR A 17 -2.03 -33.14 -2.52
C THR A 17 -1.17 -33.85 -3.56
N ASN A 18 -0.14 -34.61 -3.13
CA ASN A 18 0.70 -35.39 -4.05
C ASN A 18 -0.08 -36.49 -4.78
N LYS A 19 -1.01 -37.19 -4.12
CA LYS A 19 -1.92 -38.13 -4.80
C LYS A 19 -2.74 -37.45 -5.91
N LYS A 20 -3.20 -36.22 -5.67
CA LYS A 20 -3.97 -35.46 -6.67
C LYS A 20 -3.08 -35.00 -7.82
N ILE A 21 -1.87 -34.53 -7.52
CA ILE A 21 -0.85 -34.15 -8.50
C ILE A 21 -0.54 -35.34 -9.42
N ASP A 22 -0.29 -36.53 -8.85
CA ASP A 22 -0.02 -37.74 -9.63
C ASP A 22 -1.19 -38.11 -10.56
N TYR A 23 -2.43 -37.95 -10.09
CA TYR A 23 -3.63 -38.19 -10.91
C TYR A 23 -3.77 -37.22 -12.09
N ILE A 24 -3.28 -35.98 -11.98
CA ILE A 24 -3.42 -34.96 -13.04
C ILE A 24 -2.15 -34.71 -13.84
N LYS A 25 -0.99 -35.27 -13.44
CA LYS A 25 0.33 -34.93 -13.99
C LYS A 25 0.42 -35.09 -15.50
N GLU A 26 -0.24 -36.09 -16.07
CA GLU A 26 -0.24 -36.38 -17.51
C GLU A 26 -0.93 -35.29 -18.33
N LYS A 27 -1.73 -34.42 -17.70
CA LYS A 27 -2.37 -33.27 -18.35
C LYS A 27 -1.41 -32.08 -18.53
N TYR A 28 -0.20 -32.13 -17.97
CA TYR A 28 0.76 -31.04 -18.00
C TYR A 28 1.95 -31.38 -18.89
N ARG A 29 2.34 -30.44 -19.74
CA ARG A 29 3.41 -30.64 -20.73
C ARG A 29 4.81 -30.44 -20.14
N ARG A 30 4.94 -29.73 -19.02
CA ARG A 30 6.22 -29.45 -18.35
C ARG A 30 6.21 -30.06 -16.96
N GLU A 31 7.24 -30.83 -16.63
CA GLU A 31 7.38 -31.56 -15.37
C GLU A 31 7.23 -30.66 -14.14
N ARG A 32 7.78 -29.44 -14.20
CA ARG A 32 7.70 -28.46 -13.12
C ARG A 32 6.25 -28.04 -12.78
N ASP A 33 5.32 -28.13 -13.73
CA ASP A 33 3.94 -27.67 -13.57
C ASP A 33 3.09 -28.69 -12.79
N ALA A 34 3.60 -29.91 -12.60
CA ALA A 34 3.01 -30.99 -11.80
C ALA A 34 4.03 -31.60 -10.84
N LYS A 35 4.97 -30.79 -10.33
CA LYS A 35 5.97 -31.24 -9.35
C LYS A 35 5.29 -31.57 -8.03
N GLN A 36 5.68 -32.69 -7.41
CA GLN A 36 5.22 -33.05 -6.07
C GLN A 36 5.70 -32.02 -5.03
N THR A 37 4.87 -31.78 -4.02
CA THR A 37 5.15 -30.87 -2.91
C THR A 37 5.63 -31.62 -1.67
N ASN A 38 6.13 -30.91 -0.66
CA ASN A 38 6.60 -31.48 0.60
C ASN A 38 6.09 -30.69 1.81
N GLU A 39 6.26 -31.26 3.00
CA GLU A 39 5.75 -30.64 4.23
C GLU A 39 6.37 -29.26 4.49
N THR A 40 7.61 -29.00 4.07
CA THR A 40 8.24 -27.68 4.16
C THR A 40 7.57 -26.67 3.24
N GLU A 41 7.23 -27.05 2.01
CA GLU A 41 6.46 -26.20 1.08
C GLU A 41 5.00 -25.98 1.53
N ILE A 42 4.40 -26.95 2.23
CA ILE A 42 3.07 -26.81 2.82
C ILE A 42 3.10 -25.95 4.09
N ARG A 43 4.17 -26.03 4.89
CA ARG A 43 4.39 -25.22 6.11
C ARG A 43 4.80 -23.79 5.78
N ASP A 44 5.76 -23.67 4.89
CA ASP A 44 6.44 -22.44 4.49
C ASP A 44 6.39 -22.34 2.97
N GLY A 45 5.18 -22.30 2.42
CA GLY A 45 5.00 -22.04 1.00
C GLY A 45 5.77 -20.79 0.61
N ALA A 46 6.32 -20.77 -0.61
CA ALA A 46 7.08 -19.64 -1.16
C ALA A 46 6.34 -18.29 -1.12
N PHE A 47 5.04 -18.31 -0.77
CA PHE A 47 4.15 -17.17 -0.64
C PHE A 47 3.80 -16.81 0.82
N ARG A 48 4.42 -17.44 1.83
CA ARG A 48 4.29 -17.08 3.25
C ARG A 48 5.12 -15.84 3.55
N LEU A 49 4.65 -14.70 3.06
CA LEU A 49 5.29 -13.41 3.25
C LEU A 49 4.69 -12.72 4.48
N SER A 50 5.51 -11.92 5.17
CA SER A 50 5.05 -11.12 6.31
C SER A 50 3.94 -10.15 5.88
N ASN A 51 2.82 -10.14 6.61
CA ASN A 51 1.72 -9.19 6.42
C ASN A 51 1.89 -7.90 7.23
N GLU A 52 3.07 -7.69 7.82
CA GLU A 52 3.39 -6.40 8.43
C GLU A 52 3.32 -5.29 7.38
N ARG A 53 2.70 -4.18 7.75
CA ARG A 53 2.42 -3.04 6.84
C ARG A 53 3.68 -2.57 6.11
N HIS A 54 4.78 -2.51 6.86
CA HIS A 54 6.08 -2.13 6.35
C HIS A 54 6.57 -3.09 5.25
N ASP A 55 6.49 -4.40 5.50
CA ASP A 55 6.95 -5.41 4.54
C ASP A 55 6.06 -5.44 3.29
N ILE A 56 4.75 -5.21 3.44
CA ILE A 56 3.84 -5.04 2.30
C ILE A 56 4.27 -3.85 1.43
N VAL A 57 4.52 -2.68 2.03
CA VAL A 57 4.97 -1.49 1.29
C VAL A 57 6.27 -1.77 0.55
N MET A 58 7.27 -2.34 1.22
CA MET A 58 8.57 -2.61 0.59
C MET A 58 8.48 -3.61 -0.56
N ARG A 59 7.56 -4.59 -0.49
CA ARG A 59 7.31 -5.52 -1.59
C ARG A 59 6.56 -4.85 -2.75
N MET A 60 5.51 -4.06 -2.47
CA MET A 60 4.75 -3.36 -3.50
C MET A 60 5.58 -2.27 -4.19
N ALA A 61 6.51 -1.66 -3.47
CA ALA A 61 7.37 -0.60 -3.99
C ALA A 61 8.51 -1.11 -4.89
N GLN A 62 8.84 -2.41 -4.89
CA GLN A 62 9.96 -2.98 -5.66
C GLN A 62 10.10 -2.44 -7.10
N PRO A 63 9.02 -2.31 -7.91
CA PRO A 63 9.13 -1.82 -9.28
C PRO A 63 9.53 -0.34 -9.39
N VAL A 64 9.41 0.43 -8.32
CA VAL A 64 9.62 1.89 -8.29
C VAL A 64 10.82 2.34 -7.46
N LEU A 65 11.45 1.43 -6.71
CA LEU A 65 12.65 1.72 -5.90
C LEU A 65 13.80 2.24 -6.77
N GLY A 66 14.50 3.28 -6.29
CA GLY A 66 15.67 3.86 -6.94
C GLY A 66 15.40 4.65 -8.23
N LYS A 67 14.13 4.84 -8.61
CA LYS A 67 13.75 5.50 -9.88
C LYS A 67 13.37 6.97 -9.71
N ASN A 68 13.83 7.62 -8.62
CA ASN A 68 13.50 9.02 -8.29
C ASN A 68 11.99 9.30 -8.29
N MET A 69 11.20 8.31 -7.89
CA MET A 69 9.75 8.43 -7.73
C MET A 69 9.37 8.69 -6.28
N ASN A 70 8.17 9.23 -6.10
CA ASN A 70 7.55 9.46 -4.80
C ASN A 70 6.34 8.52 -4.61
N ILE A 71 6.17 7.98 -3.41
CA ILE A 71 4.99 7.19 -3.05
C ILE A 71 4.08 8.00 -2.13
N THR A 72 2.82 8.19 -2.53
CA THR A 72 1.78 8.74 -1.66
C THR A 72 1.05 7.61 -0.92
N MET A 73 1.00 7.68 0.40
CA MET A 73 0.44 6.61 1.24
C MET A 73 -0.60 7.13 2.24
N ASP A 74 -1.62 6.31 2.50
CA ASP A 74 -2.54 6.53 3.63
C ASP A 74 -1.88 6.18 4.98
N ASN A 75 -2.49 6.66 6.06
CA ASN A 75 -2.08 6.49 7.44
C ASN A 75 -1.90 5.04 7.89
N TRP A 76 -2.57 4.09 7.23
CA TRP A 76 -2.41 2.67 7.53
C TRP A 76 -0.99 2.18 7.21
N PHE A 77 -0.37 2.71 6.16
CA PHE A 77 0.94 2.27 5.66
C PHE A 77 2.09 3.19 6.08
N SER A 78 1.81 4.48 6.30
CA SER A 78 2.82 5.50 6.65
C SER A 78 3.40 5.31 8.04
N SER A 79 4.71 5.15 8.18
CA SER A 79 5.43 5.11 9.45
C SER A 79 6.83 5.70 9.29
N LEU A 80 7.46 6.10 10.40
CA LEU A 80 8.85 6.59 10.35
C LEU A 80 9.81 5.52 9.78
N ARG A 81 9.63 4.25 10.17
CA ARG A 81 10.43 3.13 9.66
C ARG A 81 10.30 2.97 8.14
N THR A 82 9.06 2.97 7.64
CA THR A 82 8.79 2.87 6.19
C THR A 82 9.37 4.07 5.44
N ALA A 83 9.21 5.28 5.97
CA ALA A 83 9.71 6.50 5.35
C ALA A 83 11.24 6.47 5.17
N LYS A 84 11.98 6.11 6.23
CA LYS A 84 13.44 5.99 6.19
C LYS A 84 13.89 4.93 5.18
N GLN A 85 13.29 3.74 5.21
CA GLN A 85 13.71 2.65 4.33
C GLN A 85 13.40 2.92 2.86
N LEU A 86 12.27 3.55 2.53
CA LEU A 86 12.00 3.97 1.15
C LEU A 86 13.07 4.98 0.68
N PHE A 87 13.40 5.95 1.53
CA PHE A 87 14.42 6.95 1.21
C PHE A 87 15.81 6.35 0.99
N GLU A 88 16.22 5.42 1.86
CA GLU A 88 17.47 4.65 1.71
C GLU A 88 17.51 3.86 0.39
N ASN A 89 16.36 3.43 -0.12
CA ASN A 89 16.23 2.77 -1.43
C ASN A 89 16.02 3.77 -2.60
N GLY A 90 16.28 5.06 -2.41
CA GLY A 90 16.17 6.07 -3.47
C GLY A 90 14.73 6.40 -3.90
N THR A 91 13.77 6.26 -3.00
CA THR A 91 12.36 6.57 -3.24
C THR A 91 11.80 7.44 -2.12
N THR A 92 11.20 8.58 -2.47
CA THR A 92 10.61 9.46 -1.48
C THR A 92 9.18 9.04 -1.16
N MET A 93 8.65 9.56 -0.06
CA MET A 93 7.25 9.35 0.29
C MET A 93 6.57 10.59 0.86
N VAL A 94 5.25 10.62 0.76
CA VAL A 94 4.38 11.55 1.48
C VAL A 94 3.13 10.81 1.97
N GLY A 95 2.70 11.08 3.19
CA GLY A 95 1.52 10.39 3.72
C GLY A 95 1.03 10.96 5.03
N THR A 96 -0.23 10.68 5.32
CA THR A 96 -0.81 10.99 6.63
C THR A 96 -0.26 10.03 7.69
N VAL A 97 -0.17 10.45 8.94
CA VAL A 97 0.25 9.60 10.07
C VAL A 97 -0.82 9.67 11.16
N ARG A 98 -1.14 8.53 11.77
CA ARG A 98 -2.07 8.51 12.89
C ARG A 98 -1.43 9.16 14.12
N LYS A 99 -2.20 10.01 14.81
CA LYS A 99 -1.75 10.74 16.01
C LYS A 99 -1.29 9.84 17.17
N ASP A 100 -1.77 8.60 17.23
CA ASP A 100 -1.45 7.64 18.30
C ASP A 100 -0.15 6.87 18.07
N LYS A 101 0.52 7.09 16.92
CA LYS A 101 1.82 6.47 16.65
C LYS A 101 2.90 6.98 17.60
N ARG A 102 3.71 6.05 18.13
CA ARG A 102 4.76 6.32 19.12
C ARG A 102 5.81 7.31 18.60
N GLU A 103 6.07 7.30 17.30
CA GLU A 103 7.02 8.20 16.64
C GLU A 103 6.55 9.66 16.54
N VAL A 104 5.27 9.96 16.81
CA VAL A 104 4.72 11.32 16.74
C VAL A 104 4.88 12.01 18.11
N PRO A 105 5.63 13.12 18.23
CA PRO A 105 5.77 13.85 19.49
C PRO A 105 4.45 14.45 19.97
N GLN A 106 4.31 14.62 21.28
CA GLN A 106 3.05 15.05 21.89
C GLN A 106 2.63 16.45 21.39
N GLU A 107 3.60 17.33 21.13
CA GLU A 107 3.43 18.72 20.67
C GLU A 107 2.74 18.81 19.30
N PHE A 108 2.85 17.75 18.48
CA PHE A 108 2.25 17.61 17.15
C PHE A 108 0.84 17.01 17.20
N ARG A 109 0.44 16.42 18.34
CA ARG A 109 -0.88 15.78 18.50
C ARG A 109 -1.94 16.76 19.02
N VAL A 110 -1.50 17.84 19.67
CA VAL A 110 -2.39 18.81 20.31
C VAL A 110 -3.02 19.72 19.26
N ALA A 111 -4.35 19.68 19.14
CA ALA A 111 -5.12 20.60 18.31
C ALA A 111 -5.77 21.74 19.12
N ARG A 112 -6.13 21.48 20.39
CA ARG A 112 -6.80 22.45 21.26
C ARG A 112 -5.83 23.58 21.60
N GLY A 113 -6.27 24.82 21.42
CA GLY A 113 -5.47 26.03 21.70
C GLY A 113 -4.58 26.49 20.55
N ASN A 114 -4.40 25.68 19.50
CA ASN A 114 -3.70 26.15 18.29
C ASN A 114 -4.67 26.94 17.40
N PRO A 115 -4.23 28.06 16.79
CA PRO A 115 -5.03 28.80 15.82
C PRO A 115 -5.46 27.94 14.62
N LEU A 116 -6.62 28.24 14.05
CA LEU A 116 -7.05 27.65 12.78
C LEU A 116 -6.02 27.95 11.68
N HIS A 117 -5.73 26.97 10.83
CA HIS A 117 -4.75 27.05 9.74
C HIS A 117 -3.28 27.25 10.19
N SER A 118 -2.99 27.03 11.48
CA SER A 118 -1.61 26.97 11.96
C SER A 118 -0.93 25.65 11.59
N SER A 119 0.38 25.72 11.35
CA SER A 119 1.25 24.58 11.06
C SER A 119 2.45 24.52 12.03
N LYS A 120 2.90 23.31 12.33
CA LYS A 120 4.15 23.03 13.06
C LYS A 120 4.96 22.03 12.26
N PHE A 121 6.25 22.30 12.11
CA PHE A 121 7.18 21.43 11.37
C PHE A 121 8.24 20.89 12.30
N GLY A 122 8.60 19.62 12.11
CA GLY A 122 9.71 18.94 12.75
C GLY A 122 10.60 18.34 11.69
N PHE A 123 11.87 18.75 11.66
CA PHE A 123 12.85 18.29 10.68
C PHE A 123 13.80 17.31 11.34
N HIS A 124 13.84 16.08 10.81
CA HIS A 124 14.79 15.06 11.22
C HIS A 124 15.21 14.28 9.97
N PRO A 125 16.29 14.69 9.30
CA PRO A 125 16.69 14.10 8.02
C PRO A 125 16.67 12.57 8.04
N PRO A 126 16.08 11.92 7.01
CA PRO A 126 15.53 12.51 5.78
C PRO A 126 14.05 12.93 5.90
N CYS A 127 13.47 12.89 7.09
CA CYS A 127 12.03 13.05 7.31
C CYS A 127 11.64 14.45 7.78
N THR A 128 10.53 14.95 7.25
CA THR A 128 9.79 16.10 7.74
C THR A 128 8.45 15.63 8.31
N LEU A 129 8.18 16.01 9.56
CA LEU A 129 6.91 15.81 10.23
C LEU A 129 6.15 17.14 10.23
N LEU A 130 4.89 17.11 9.83
CA LEU A 130 4.02 18.28 9.81
C LEU A 130 2.77 18.01 10.64
N SER A 131 2.38 18.99 11.45
CA SER A 131 1.09 19.07 12.13
C SER A 131 0.35 20.31 11.63
N TYR A 132 -0.87 20.16 11.12
CA TYR A 132 -1.68 21.26 10.57
C TYR A 132 -3.11 21.24 11.10
N VAL A 133 -3.63 22.41 11.50
CA VAL A 133 -4.98 22.57 12.04
C VAL A 133 -5.95 22.97 10.95
N ALA A 134 -6.51 21.98 10.24
CA ALA A 134 -7.47 22.22 9.16
C ALA A 134 -8.88 22.60 9.65
N LYS A 135 -9.24 22.19 10.89
CA LYS A 135 -10.55 22.44 11.51
C LYS A 135 -10.35 22.67 13.01
N PRO A 136 -11.25 23.41 13.69
CA PRO A 136 -11.17 23.59 15.14
C PRO A 136 -11.05 22.25 15.88
N ASN A 137 -10.09 22.16 16.79
CA ASN A 137 -9.80 20.95 17.59
C ASN A 137 -9.46 19.68 16.79
N LYS A 138 -9.10 19.79 15.50
CA LYS A 138 -8.64 18.66 14.68
C LYS A 138 -7.31 18.99 14.03
N VAL A 139 -6.34 18.11 14.24
CA VAL A 139 -5.00 18.18 13.62
C VAL A 139 -4.85 17.09 12.58
N VAL A 140 -4.25 17.44 11.45
CA VAL A 140 -3.76 16.52 10.43
C VAL A 140 -2.25 16.39 10.61
N ILE A 141 -1.76 15.17 10.70
CA ILE A 141 -0.33 14.88 10.85
C ILE A 141 0.15 14.21 9.57
N MET A 142 1.26 14.72 9.04
CA MET A 142 1.87 14.27 7.80
C MET A 142 3.33 13.90 8.04
N ILE A 143 3.82 12.87 7.35
CA ILE A 143 5.25 12.58 7.22
C ILE A 143 5.64 12.64 5.75
N SER A 144 6.80 13.21 5.48
CA SER A 144 7.36 13.21 4.13
C SER A 144 8.87 13.08 4.15
N THR A 145 9.43 12.43 3.14
CA THR A 145 10.87 12.45 2.81
C THR A 145 11.17 13.18 1.50
N MET A 146 10.12 13.73 0.86
CA MET A 146 10.22 14.55 -0.34
C MET A 146 10.44 16.03 -0.02
N HIS A 147 9.83 16.51 1.07
CA HIS A 147 9.84 17.92 1.47
C HIS A 147 10.80 18.13 2.64
N ASN A 148 11.60 19.19 2.60
CA ASN A 148 12.66 19.48 3.58
C ASN A 148 12.57 20.91 4.18
N ASP A 149 11.49 21.63 3.92
CA ASP A 149 11.27 22.99 4.39
C ASP A 149 9.85 23.19 4.95
N ALA A 150 9.54 24.44 5.33
CA ALA A 150 8.24 24.85 5.88
C ALA A 150 7.38 25.62 4.86
N THR A 151 7.56 25.35 3.56
CA THR A 151 6.90 26.12 2.50
C THR A 151 5.37 26.01 2.58
N ILE A 152 4.71 27.16 2.44
CA ILE A 152 3.26 27.30 2.38
C ILE A 152 2.85 27.49 0.92
N ASP A 153 1.79 26.81 0.49
CA ASP A 153 1.23 26.96 -0.84
C ASP A 153 0.42 28.27 -0.91
N GLU A 154 0.88 29.23 -1.72
CA GLU A 154 0.24 30.54 -1.89
C GLU A 154 -1.19 30.42 -2.46
N ASP A 155 -1.45 29.41 -3.29
CA ASP A 155 -2.78 29.15 -3.88
C ASP A 155 -3.82 28.76 -2.82
N SER A 156 -3.38 28.44 -1.60
CA SER A 156 -4.26 28.09 -0.49
C SER A 156 -4.89 29.30 0.21
N GLY A 157 -4.44 30.53 -0.09
CA GLY A 157 -4.96 31.77 0.47
C GLY A 157 -5.03 31.75 2.01
N ASP A 158 -6.17 32.14 2.57
CA ASP A 158 -6.41 32.16 4.03
C ASP A 158 -6.27 30.78 4.69
N SER A 159 -6.34 29.69 3.91
CA SER A 159 -6.10 28.34 4.43
C SER A 159 -4.64 28.08 4.77
N ARG A 160 -3.68 28.84 4.23
CA ARG A 160 -2.24 28.71 4.52
C ARG A 160 -1.75 27.27 4.60
N LYS A 161 -2.19 26.43 3.67
CA LYS A 161 -1.86 25.00 3.64
C LYS A 161 -0.38 24.86 3.31
N PRO A 162 0.39 24.12 4.12
CA PRO A 162 1.72 23.66 3.73
C PRO A 162 1.69 22.94 2.39
N GLU A 163 2.75 23.12 1.59
CA GLU A 163 2.89 22.48 0.28
C GLU A 163 2.75 20.95 0.40
N VAL A 164 3.29 20.34 1.46
CA VAL A 164 3.13 18.90 1.78
C VAL A 164 1.66 18.45 1.75
N ILE A 165 0.73 19.28 2.23
CA ILE A 165 -0.70 18.97 2.25
C ILE A 165 -1.33 19.13 0.87
N THR A 166 -0.96 20.17 0.14
CA THR A 166 -1.52 20.40 -1.20
C THR A 166 -1.01 19.35 -2.18
N TYR A 167 0.28 19.00 -2.12
CA TYR A 167 0.86 17.86 -2.81
C TYR A 167 0.11 16.56 -2.49
N TYR A 168 -0.04 16.21 -1.20
CA TYR A 168 -0.74 14.98 -0.80
C TYR A 168 -2.17 14.94 -1.34
N ASN A 169 -2.91 16.05 -1.29
CA ASN A 169 -4.28 16.10 -1.80
C ASN A 169 -4.37 15.89 -3.31
N ARG A 170 -3.37 16.33 -4.07
CA ARG A 170 -3.28 16.13 -5.52
C ARG A 170 -3.03 14.66 -5.88
N THR A 171 -2.25 13.92 -5.09
CA THR A 171 -1.79 12.57 -5.44
C THR A 171 -2.55 11.43 -4.74
N LYS A 172 -3.18 11.66 -3.58
CA LYS A 172 -3.78 10.60 -2.74
C LYS A 172 -4.92 9.82 -3.41
N ASN A 173 -5.59 10.40 -4.40
CA ASN A 173 -6.80 9.83 -5.00
C ASN A 173 -6.53 8.77 -6.08
N GLY A 174 -5.26 8.43 -6.37
CA GLY A 174 -4.92 7.52 -7.48
C GLY A 174 -5.59 6.15 -7.39
N VAL A 175 -5.53 5.50 -6.22
CA VAL A 175 -6.15 4.19 -6.00
C VAL A 175 -7.68 4.30 -5.92
N ASP A 176 -8.20 5.31 -5.21
CA ASP A 176 -9.64 5.56 -5.10
C ASP A 176 -10.30 5.77 -6.47
N LEU A 177 -9.59 6.40 -7.41
CA LEU A 177 -10.07 6.60 -8.77
C LEU A 177 -10.21 5.27 -9.52
N VAL A 178 -9.20 4.39 -9.42
CA VAL A 178 -9.25 3.04 -9.99
C VAL A 178 -10.42 2.25 -9.41
N ASP A 179 -10.60 2.30 -8.09
CA ASP A 179 -11.71 1.63 -7.40
C ASP A 179 -13.07 2.15 -7.85
N LYS A 180 -13.21 3.47 -7.95
CA LYS A 180 -14.43 4.11 -8.46
C LYS A 180 -14.73 3.67 -9.89
N MET A 181 -13.74 3.67 -10.79
CA MET A 181 -13.93 3.26 -12.18
C MET A 181 -14.30 1.79 -12.30
N CYS A 182 -13.63 0.91 -11.56
CA CYS A 182 -13.99 -0.51 -11.51
C CYS A 182 -15.40 -0.74 -10.95
N SER A 183 -15.85 0.07 -9.99
CA SER A 183 -17.22 -0.03 -9.45
C SER A 183 -18.28 0.46 -10.43
N MET A 184 -18.00 1.49 -11.24
CA MET A 184 -18.95 2.02 -12.23
C MET A 184 -19.16 1.06 -13.40
N TYR A 185 -18.13 0.30 -13.77
CA TYR A 185 -18.15 -0.64 -14.90
C TYR A 185 -17.87 -2.07 -14.45
N ASP A 186 -18.47 -2.48 -13.33
CA ASP A 186 -18.21 -3.79 -12.72
C ASP A 186 -18.87 -4.94 -13.51
N VAL A 187 -18.06 -5.91 -13.94
CA VAL A 187 -18.56 -7.12 -14.61
C VAL A 187 -18.84 -8.29 -13.65
N ALA A 188 -18.62 -8.10 -12.34
CA ALA A 188 -18.81 -9.16 -11.36
C ALA A 188 -20.24 -9.70 -11.36
N ARG A 189 -20.35 -10.99 -11.04
CA ARG A 189 -21.63 -11.68 -10.84
C ARG A 189 -21.64 -12.31 -9.46
N ASN A 190 -22.81 -12.34 -8.84
CA ASN A 190 -22.98 -12.98 -7.55
C ASN A 190 -22.56 -14.46 -7.65
N SER A 191 -21.68 -14.87 -6.76
CA SER A 191 -21.14 -16.21 -6.70
C SER A 191 -20.83 -16.59 -5.27
N ARG A 192 -21.08 -17.85 -4.92
CA ARG A 192 -20.66 -18.44 -3.64
C ARG A 192 -19.22 -18.96 -3.66
N ARG A 193 -18.50 -18.77 -4.77
CA ARG A 193 -17.13 -19.25 -4.97
C ARG A 193 -16.18 -18.04 -4.96
N TRP A 194 -15.42 -17.87 -3.87
CA TRP A 194 -14.45 -16.78 -3.72
C TRP A 194 -13.43 -16.63 -4.88
N PRO A 195 -13.00 -17.70 -5.61
CA PRO A 195 -12.08 -17.51 -6.73
C PRO A 195 -12.69 -16.67 -7.85
N LEU A 196 -14.02 -16.74 -8.04
CA LEU A 196 -14.72 -15.94 -9.03
C LEU A 196 -14.71 -14.45 -8.65
N THR A 197 -14.75 -14.11 -7.36
CA THR A 197 -14.59 -12.72 -6.89
C THR A 197 -13.23 -12.15 -7.30
N VAL A 198 -12.15 -12.92 -7.12
CA VAL A 198 -10.80 -12.51 -7.54
C VAL A 198 -10.72 -12.40 -9.07
N PHE A 199 -11.25 -13.38 -9.79
CA PHE A 199 -11.27 -13.37 -11.26
C PHE A 199 -11.97 -12.14 -11.83
N PHE A 200 -13.18 -11.81 -11.35
CA PHE A 200 -13.91 -10.62 -11.79
C PHE A 200 -13.14 -9.33 -11.48
N ARG A 201 -12.48 -9.26 -10.31
CA ARG A 201 -11.65 -8.11 -9.97
C ARG A 201 -10.47 -7.95 -10.93
N LEU A 202 -9.81 -9.04 -11.31
CA LEU A 202 -8.73 -9.02 -12.31
C LEU A 202 -9.23 -8.59 -13.69
N LEU A 203 -10.44 -9.01 -14.10
CA LEU A 203 -11.05 -8.56 -15.36
C LEU A 203 -11.29 -7.05 -15.37
N ASN A 204 -11.90 -6.51 -14.30
CA ASN A 204 -12.14 -5.06 -14.18
C ASN A 204 -10.83 -4.25 -14.25
N LEU A 205 -9.79 -4.70 -13.55
CA LEU A 205 -8.47 -4.04 -13.56
C LEU A 205 -7.79 -4.15 -14.94
N SER A 206 -7.91 -5.31 -15.60
CA SER A 206 -7.31 -5.53 -16.92
C SER A 206 -7.94 -4.63 -17.98
N ALA A 207 -9.27 -4.44 -17.94
CA ALA A 207 -9.96 -3.51 -18.83
C ALA A 207 -9.51 -2.06 -18.63
N LEU A 208 -9.34 -1.63 -17.38
CA LEU A 208 -8.85 -0.28 -17.09
C LEU A 208 -7.40 -0.08 -17.57
N ASN A 209 -6.52 -1.05 -17.31
CA ASN A 209 -5.14 -1.00 -17.80
C ASN A 209 -5.07 -0.98 -19.33
N ALA A 210 -5.91 -1.76 -20.01
CA ALA A 210 -6.02 -1.74 -21.47
C ALA A 210 -6.48 -0.37 -21.99
N LEU A 211 -7.43 0.27 -21.33
CA LEU A 211 -7.87 1.63 -21.65
C LEU A 211 -6.73 2.64 -21.49
N CYS A 212 -5.97 2.58 -20.38
CA CYS A 212 -4.80 3.45 -20.17
C CYS A 212 -3.79 3.33 -21.31
N ILE A 213 -3.44 2.11 -21.72
CA ILE A 213 -2.51 1.85 -22.83
C ILE A 213 -3.08 2.40 -24.15
N TYR A 214 -4.35 2.11 -24.44
CA TYR A 214 -5.01 2.59 -25.64
C TYR A 214 -5.05 4.13 -25.73
N THR A 215 -5.40 4.81 -24.64
CA THR A 215 -5.42 6.27 -24.59
C THR A 215 -4.01 6.87 -24.70
N ALA A 216 -2.99 6.24 -24.11
CA ALA A 216 -1.60 6.68 -24.25
C ALA A 216 -1.13 6.60 -25.71
N ASN A 217 -1.44 5.50 -26.40
CA ASN A 217 -1.05 5.30 -27.80
C ASN A 217 -1.80 6.21 -28.79
N LYS A 218 -3.00 6.68 -28.44
CA LYS A 218 -3.78 7.63 -29.26
C LYS A 218 -3.35 9.08 -29.13
N LYS A 219 -2.60 9.42 -28.08
CA LYS A 219 -2.08 10.78 -27.84
C LYS A 219 -0.70 11.01 -28.46
N LEU A 220 -0.13 9.97 -29.09
CA LEU A 220 1.01 10.05 -30.01
C LEU A 220 0.50 10.32 -31.43
#